data_AF-A0A1M7QP64-F1
#
_entry.id   AF-A0A1M7QP64-F1
#
_cell.length_a   1.000
_cell.length_b   1.000
_cell.length_c   1.000
_cell.angle_alpha   90.00
_cell.angle_beta   90.00
_cell.angle_gamma   90.00
#
_symmetry.space_group_name_H-M   'P 1'
#
loop_
_entity.id
_entity.type
_entity.pdbx_description
1 polymer ?
#
loop_
_entity_poly.entity_id
_entity_poly.type
_entity_poly.pdbx_seq_one_letter_code
_entity_poly.pdbx_strand_id
1 'polypeptide(L)'
;MKFHHIGVACKNIDEEIVNISKIHTIVKQSPKVFDEQQNAELVLLTLADGTNIELISGKQVETFLKKNITYYHICFEVDDINTEIERLVNENAFVISPPKPALLFQNRLVAFLNVSYGMIELLNSK
;
A
#
# COMPACT_ATOMS: atom_id res chain seq x y z
N MET A 1 11.63 -0.42 -10.99
CA MET A 1 10.30 -0.25 -10.35
C MET A 1 9.19 -0.78 -11.26
N LYS A 2 8.31 -1.64 -10.74
CA LYS A 2 7.11 -2.13 -11.44
C LYS A 2 5.88 -1.84 -10.59
N PHE A 3 4.80 -1.34 -11.18
CA PHE A 3 3.58 -1.06 -10.43
C PHE A 3 3.07 -2.35 -9.76
N HIS A 4 2.72 -2.24 -8.48
CA HIS A 4 2.28 -3.39 -7.68
C HIS A 4 0.84 -3.22 -7.21
N HIS A 5 0.49 -2.14 -6.52
CA HIS A 5 -0.88 -1.85 -6.08
C HIS A 5 -1.11 -0.35 -5.80
N ILE A 6 -2.37 0.03 -5.62
CA ILE A 6 -2.78 1.33 -5.06
C ILE A 6 -3.22 1.14 -3.61
N GLY A 7 -2.71 1.98 -2.71
CA GLY A 7 -3.09 2.03 -1.31
C GLY A 7 -4.32 2.89 -1.07
N VAL A 8 -5.36 2.29 -0.50
CA VAL A 8 -6.66 2.92 -0.25
C VAL A 8 -7.01 2.86 1.23
N ALA A 9 -7.09 4.04 1.85
CA ALA A 9 -7.61 4.20 3.19
C ALA A 9 -9.13 4.04 3.20
N CYS A 10 -9.64 3.22 4.11
CA CYS A 10 -11.06 3.01 4.33
C CYS A 10 -11.39 2.94 5.83
N LYS A 11 -12.66 3.18 6.19
CA LYS A 11 -13.12 3.08 7.59
C LYS A 11 -13.36 1.64 8.02
N ASN A 12 -13.86 0.82 7.10
CA ASN A 12 -14.18 -0.58 7.31
C ASN A 12 -13.88 -1.35 6.03
N ILE A 13 -13.04 -2.38 6.11
CA ILE A 13 -12.61 -3.17 4.96
C ILE A 13 -13.78 -3.91 4.31
N ASP A 14 -14.67 -4.51 5.10
CA ASP A 14 -15.74 -5.36 4.59
C ASP A 14 -16.81 -4.54 3.85
N GLU A 15 -17.15 -3.36 4.37
CA GLU A 15 -18.02 -2.40 3.69
C GLU A 15 -17.39 -1.91 2.38
N GLU A 16 -16.08 -1.64 2.38
CA GLU A 16 -15.40 -1.13 1.19
C GLU A 16 -15.26 -2.19 0.10
N ILE A 17 -15.02 -3.46 0.45
CA ILE A 17 -15.08 -4.59 -0.49
C ILE A 17 -16.46 -4.66 -1.16
N VAL A 18 -17.53 -4.52 -0.36
CA VAL A 18 -18.91 -4.48 -0.90
C VAL A 18 -19.10 -3.29 -1.82
N ASN A 19 -18.53 -2.12 -1.54
CA ASN A 19 -18.64 -0.96 -2.42
C ASN A 19 -17.87 -1.14 -3.72
N ILE A 20 -16.63 -1.63 -3.66
CA ILE A 20 -15.81 -1.90 -4.85
C ILE A 20 -16.47 -2.95 -5.73
N SER A 21 -17.03 -4.03 -5.16
CA SER A 21 -17.69 -5.10 -5.92
C SER A 21 -18.95 -4.66 -6.68
N LYS A 22 -19.56 -3.52 -6.31
CA LYS A 22 -20.68 -2.94 -7.07
C LYS A 22 -20.24 -2.29 -8.39
N ILE A 23 -18.97 -1.91 -8.48
CA ILE A 23 -18.42 -1.13 -9.60
C ILE A 23 -17.45 -1.99 -10.42
N HIS A 24 -16.66 -2.84 -9.76
CA HIS A 24 -15.63 -3.68 -10.37
C HIS A 24 -15.83 -5.15 -10.02
N THR A 25 -15.43 -6.03 -10.94
CA THR A 25 -15.32 -7.46 -10.65
C THR A 25 -14.02 -7.74 -9.91
N ILE A 26 -14.12 -8.21 -8.66
CA ILE A 26 -12.99 -8.68 -7.86
C ILE A 26 -12.76 -10.16 -8.16
N VAL A 27 -11.56 -10.51 -8.61
CA VAL A 27 -11.20 -11.89 -8.98
C VAL A 27 -10.32 -12.59 -7.94
N LYS A 28 -9.68 -11.82 -7.04
CA LYS A 28 -8.90 -12.35 -5.93
C LYS A 28 -8.97 -11.43 -4.74
N GLN A 29 -8.97 -12.02 -3.56
CA GLN A 29 -8.86 -11.35 -2.27
C GLN A 29 -7.85 -12.13 -1.42
N SER A 30 -6.87 -11.45 -0.84
CA SER A 30 -5.96 -12.06 0.14
C SER A 30 -6.70 -12.33 1.46
N PRO A 31 -6.15 -13.17 2.36
CA PRO A 31 -6.56 -13.13 3.76
C PRO A 31 -6.46 -11.70 4.30
N LYS A 32 -7.41 -11.31 5.16
CA LYS A 32 -7.30 -10.08 5.95
C LYS A 32 -6.20 -10.30 7.00
N VAL A 33 -5.29 -9.35 7.13
CA VAL A 33 -4.23 -9.38 8.13
C VAL A 33 -4.36 -8.20 9.07
N PHE A 34 -4.02 -8.39 10.34
CA PHE A 34 -3.90 -7.31 11.31
C PHE A 34 -2.42 -7.08 11.60
N ASP A 35 -1.93 -5.88 11.30
CA ASP A 35 -0.58 -5.44 11.65
C ASP A 35 -0.63 -4.74 13.01
N GLU A 36 -0.17 -5.44 14.05
CA GLU A 36 -0.14 -4.92 15.43
C GLU A 36 0.75 -3.68 15.57
N GLN A 37 1.84 -3.57 14.79
CA GLN A 37 2.76 -2.43 14.87
C GLN A 37 2.11 -1.16 14.34
N GLN A 38 1.24 -1.30 13.34
CA GLN A 38 0.53 -0.18 12.72
C GLN A 38 -0.90 -0.01 13.27
N ASN A 39 -1.36 -0.94 14.10
CA ASN A 39 -2.75 -1.02 14.57
C ASN A 39 -3.73 -0.83 13.39
N ALA A 40 -3.50 -1.61 12.33
CA ALA A 40 -4.19 -1.51 11.06
C ALA A 40 -4.56 -2.89 10.53
N GLU A 41 -5.75 -2.99 9.95
CA GLU A 41 -6.16 -4.14 9.16
C GLU A 41 -5.85 -3.87 7.69
N LEU A 42 -5.40 -4.90 6.97
CA LEU A 42 -5.07 -4.81 5.56
C LEU A 42 -5.64 -5.98 4.76
N VAL A 43 -6.02 -5.74 3.50
CA VAL A 43 -6.36 -6.77 2.53
C VAL A 43 -5.95 -6.32 1.12
N LEU A 44 -5.44 -7.25 0.32
CA LEU A 44 -5.16 -7.01 -1.09
C LEU A 44 -6.27 -7.61 -1.95
N LEU A 45 -6.87 -6.78 -2.79
CA LEU A 45 -7.83 -7.16 -3.82
C LEU A 45 -7.16 -7.12 -5.18
N THR A 46 -7.48 -8.08 -6.05
CA THR A 46 -7.15 -8.03 -7.48
C THR A 46 -8.45 -7.93 -8.27
N LEU A 47 -8.55 -6.90 -9.10
CA LEU A 47 -9.66 -6.69 -10.02
C LEU A 47 -9.48 -7.52 -11.29
N ALA A 48 -10.56 -7.68 -12.07
CA ALA A 48 -10.56 -8.49 -13.29
C ALA A 48 -9.59 -7.99 -14.38
N ASP A 49 -9.23 -6.70 -14.37
CA ASP A 49 -8.23 -6.12 -15.28
C ASP A 49 -6.77 -6.32 -14.80
N GLY A 50 -6.58 -6.98 -13.65
CA GLY A 50 -5.28 -7.20 -13.03
C GLY A 50 -4.83 -6.08 -12.07
N THR A 51 -5.60 -5.00 -11.93
CA THR A 51 -5.30 -3.93 -10.97
C THR A 51 -5.38 -4.46 -9.55
N ASN A 52 -4.35 -4.18 -8.74
CA ASN A 52 -4.38 -4.50 -7.31
C ASN A 52 -4.72 -3.26 -6.48
N ILE A 53 -5.62 -3.43 -5.52
CA ILE A 53 -6.03 -2.44 -4.55
C ILE A 53 -5.72 -3.00 -3.17
N GLU A 54 -4.86 -2.33 -2.42
CA GLU A 54 -4.67 -2.59 -1.00
C GLU A 54 -5.66 -1.72 -0.22
N LEU A 55 -6.56 -2.35 0.54
CA LEU A 55 -7.41 -1.65 1.49
C LEU A 55 -6.75 -1.66 2.86
N ILE A 56 -6.69 -0.49 3.49
CA ILE A 56 -6.14 -0.30 4.83
C ILE A 56 -7.20 0.37 5.69
N SER A 57 -7.48 -0.18 6.87
CA SER A 57 -8.31 0.46 7.89
C SER A 57 -7.62 0.46 9.25
N GLY A 58 -7.99 1.40 10.13
CA GLY A 58 -7.44 1.52 11.47
C GLY A 58 -6.77 2.86 11.73
N LYS A 59 -6.07 2.95 12.87
CA LYS A 59 -5.53 4.23 13.38
C LYS A 59 -4.50 4.84 12.42
N GLN A 60 -3.75 3.99 11.72
CA GLN A 60 -2.71 4.39 10.78
C GLN A 60 -3.23 5.33 9.68
N VAL A 61 -4.48 5.13 9.22
CA VAL A 61 -5.05 5.87 8.10
C VAL A 61 -6.09 6.93 8.50
N GLU A 62 -6.37 7.06 9.80
CA GLU A 62 -7.42 7.95 10.33
C GLU A 62 -7.19 9.42 9.92
N THR A 63 -5.93 9.86 9.88
CA THR A 63 -5.58 11.23 9.48
C THR A 63 -5.86 11.49 8.00
N PHE A 64 -5.68 10.49 7.12
CA PHE A 64 -6.02 10.62 5.70
C PHE A 64 -7.53 10.72 5.53
N LEU A 65 -8.28 9.86 6.22
CA LEU A 65 -9.75 9.86 6.19
C LEU A 65 -10.34 11.18 6.72
N LYS A 66 -9.78 11.76 7.79
CA LYS A 66 -10.19 13.09 8.31
C LYS A 66 -10.00 14.22 7.29
N LYS A 67 -9.09 14.04 6.34
CA LYS A 67 -8.81 14.98 5.25
C LYS A 67 -9.52 14.62 3.93
N ASN A 68 -10.42 13.62 3.95
CA ASN A 68 -11.06 13.06 2.76
C ASN A 68 -10.06 12.53 1.71
N ILE A 69 -8.94 12.00 2.16
CA ILE A 69 -7.94 11.32 1.31
C ILE A 69 -8.16 9.81 1.45
N THR A 70 -8.51 9.16 0.35
CA THR A 70 -8.67 7.69 0.28
C THR A 70 -7.49 7.06 -0.45
N TYR A 71 -7.23 7.42 -1.70
CA TYR A 71 -5.99 7.08 -2.40
C TYR A 71 -4.82 7.84 -1.80
N TYR A 72 -3.87 7.13 -1.21
CA TYR A 72 -2.79 7.81 -0.47
C TYR A 72 -1.38 7.31 -0.78
N HIS A 73 -1.20 6.13 -1.38
CA HIS A 73 0.09 5.73 -1.93
C HIS A 73 -0.06 4.88 -3.20
N ILE A 74 1.03 4.85 -3.97
CA ILE A 74 1.23 3.89 -5.06
C ILE A 74 2.42 3.02 -4.71
N CYS A 75 2.25 1.70 -4.75
CA CYS A 75 3.31 0.76 -4.45
C CYS A 75 4.00 0.28 -5.73
N PHE A 76 5.33 0.23 -5.69
CA PHE A 76 6.17 -0.33 -6.72
C PHE A 76 7.07 -1.44 -6.18
N GLU A 77 7.10 -2.55 -6.90
CA GLU A 77 8.04 -3.64 -6.64
C GLU A 77 9.42 -3.34 -7.25
N VAL A 78 10.47 -3.65 -6.49
CA VAL A 78 11.89 -3.37 -6.81
C VAL A 78 12.77 -4.54 -6.38
N ASP A 79 13.87 -4.78 -7.10
CA ASP A 79 14.71 -5.96 -6.85
C ASP A 79 15.51 -5.85 -5.52
N ASP A 80 16.09 -4.67 -5.27
CA ASP A 80 16.77 -4.34 -4.01
C ASP A 80 16.30 -2.98 -3.49
N ILE A 81 15.63 -3.01 -2.34
CA ILE A 81 15.00 -1.83 -1.75
C ILE A 81 16.01 -0.79 -1.27
N ASN A 82 17.18 -1.21 -0.78
CA ASN A 82 18.19 -0.28 -0.25
C ASN A 82 18.83 0.51 -1.39
N THR A 83 19.20 -0.19 -2.46
CA THR A 83 19.75 0.39 -3.69
C THR A 83 18.75 1.37 -4.32
N GLU A 84 17.47 1.00 -4.36
CA GLU A 84 16.45 1.88 -4.93
C GLU A 84 16.20 3.11 -4.04
N ILE A 85 16.19 2.96 -2.72
CA ILE A 85 16.08 4.10 -1.79
C ILE A 85 17.23 5.07 -2.01
N GLU A 86 18.49 4.60 -2.04
CA GLU A 86 19.65 5.45 -2.30
C GLU A 86 19.53 6.18 -3.64
N ARG A 87 19.15 5.46 -4.70
CA ARG A 87 18.93 6.04 -6.03
C ARG A 87 17.88 7.16 -5.97
N LEU A 88 16.74 6.91 -5.33
CA LEU A 88 15.65 7.89 -5.26
C LEU A 88 16.00 9.09 -4.37
N VAL A 89 16.73 8.89 -3.27
CA VAL A 89 17.21 10.00 -2.42
C VAL A 89 18.16 10.91 -3.20
N ASN A 90 19.04 10.33 -4.02
CA ASN A 90 19.89 11.10 -4.93
C ASN A 90 19.08 11.88 -6.00
N GLU A 91 17.84 11.45 -6.27
CA GLU A 91 16.87 12.11 -7.16
C GLU A 91 15.85 12.98 -6.38
N ASN A 92 16.22 13.46 -5.18
CA ASN A 92 15.43 14.35 -4.31
C ASN A 92 14.18 13.71 -3.66
N ALA A 93 14.09 12.39 -3.59
CA ALA A 93 13.07 11.74 -2.77
C ALA A 93 13.39 11.88 -1.27
N PHE A 94 12.33 11.95 -0.46
CA PHE A 94 12.45 11.99 1.00
C PHE A 94 11.92 10.70 1.61
N VAL A 95 12.72 10.02 2.44
CA VAL A 95 12.28 8.80 3.14
C VAL A 95 11.32 9.17 4.27
N ILE A 96 10.07 8.68 4.17
CA ILE A 96 9.03 8.85 5.19
C ILE A 96 9.12 7.72 6.22
N SER A 97 9.26 6.49 5.75
CA SER A 97 9.43 5.29 6.58
C SER A 97 10.58 4.46 6.01
N PRO A 98 11.58 4.10 6.83
CA PRO A 98 12.64 3.20 6.39
C PRO A 98 12.10 1.78 6.11
N PRO A 99 12.90 0.91 5.47
CA PRO A 99 12.55 -0.48 5.24
C PRO A 99 12.10 -1.21 6.52
N LYS A 100 10.90 -1.79 6.47
CA LYS A 100 10.33 -2.62 7.53
C LYS A 100 9.60 -3.83 6.93
N PRO A 101 9.54 -4.98 7.61
CA PRO A 101 8.78 -6.13 7.11
C PRO A 101 7.27 -5.82 7.07
N ALA A 102 6.60 -6.23 6.00
CA ALA A 102 5.14 -6.12 5.87
C ALA A 102 4.47 -7.49 5.95
N LEU A 103 3.58 -7.67 6.93
CA LEU A 103 2.88 -8.94 7.18
C LEU A 103 2.04 -9.39 5.97
N LEU A 104 1.32 -8.46 5.34
CA LEU A 104 0.49 -8.75 4.15
C LEU A 104 1.32 -9.32 2.99
N PHE A 105 2.59 -8.90 2.89
CA PHE A 105 3.50 -9.29 1.83
C PHE A 105 4.53 -10.33 2.29
N GLN A 106 4.14 -11.25 3.18
CA GLN A 106 5.00 -12.36 3.63
C GLN A 106 6.33 -11.88 4.23
N ASN A 107 6.30 -10.79 5.01
CA ASN A 107 7.46 -10.14 5.63
C ASN A 107 8.53 -9.62 4.66
N ARG A 108 8.16 -9.43 3.38
CA ARG A 108 8.99 -8.65 2.45
C ARG A 108 9.15 -7.22 2.97
N LEU A 109 10.29 -6.61 2.69
CA LEU A 109 10.58 -5.25 3.13
C LEU A 109 9.76 -4.23 2.33
N VAL A 110 9.17 -3.27 3.05
CA VAL A 110 8.52 -2.09 2.48
C VAL A 110 9.10 -0.80 3.05
N ALA A 111 9.16 0.24 2.24
CA ALA A 111 9.58 1.58 2.64
C ALA A 111 8.67 2.63 1.99
N PHE A 112 8.41 3.73 2.69
CA PHE A 112 7.61 4.84 2.16
C PHE A 112 8.51 6.02 1.86
N LEU A 113 8.34 6.62 0.68
CA LEU A 113 9.07 7.80 0.24
C LEU A 113 8.10 8.83 -0.32
N ASN A 114 8.40 10.11 -0.09
CA ASN A 114 7.78 11.21 -0.80
C ASN A 114 8.61 11.55 -2.04
N VAL A 115 7.96 11.55 -3.20
CA VAL A 115 8.53 11.96 -4.48
C VAL A 115 7.73 13.15 -5.04
N SER A 116 8.13 13.68 -6.19
CA SER A 116 7.51 14.88 -6.78
C SER A 116 6.01 14.76 -7.07
N TYR A 117 5.51 13.54 -7.28
CA TYR A 117 4.10 13.25 -7.58
C TYR A 117 3.34 12.65 -6.39
N GLY A 118 3.91 12.66 -5.18
CA GLY A 118 3.25 12.21 -3.95
C GLY A 118 3.98 11.08 -3.25
N MET A 119 3.24 10.34 -2.42
CA MET A 119 3.79 9.25 -1.63
C MET A 119 3.80 7.94 -2.42
N ILE A 120 4.96 7.29 -2.44
CA ILE A 120 5.11 5.93 -2.97
C ILE A 120 5.54 4.98 -1.87
N GLU A 121 5.17 3.71 -2.05
CA GLU A 121 5.72 2.59 -1.31
C GLU A 121 6.67 1.82 -2.24
N LEU A 122 7.83 1.43 -1.73
CA LEU A 122 8.68 0.42 -2.37
C LEU A 122 8.46 -0.91 -1.67
N LEU A 123 8.32 -1.97 -2.46
CA LEU A 123 8.21 -3.34 -1.98
C LEU A 123 9.36 -4.16 -2.57
N ASN A 124 10.24 -4.70 -1.72
CA ASN A 124 11.35 -5.53 -2.17
C ASN A 124 10.84 -6.82 -2.83
N SER A 125 11.39 -7.24 -3.97
CA SER A 125 11.06 -8.50 -4.62
C SER A 125 11.37 -9.69 -3.72
N LYS A 126 10.84 -10.86 -4.09
CA LYS A 126 11.18 -12.12 -3.46
C LYS A 126 12.59 -12.56 -3.78
#